data_AF-A0A959USK5-F1
#
_entry.id   AF-A0A959USK5-F1
#
_cell.length_a   1.000
_cell.length_b   1.000
_cell.length_c   1.000
_cell.angle_alpha   90.00
_cell.angle_beta   90.00
_cell.angle_gamma   90.00
#
_symmetry.space_group_name_H-M   'P 1'
#
loop_
_entity.id
_entity.type
_entity.pdbx_description
1 polymer ?
#
loop_
_entity_poly.entity_id
_entity_poly.type
_entity_poly.pdbx_seq_one_letter_code
_entity_poly.pdbx_strand_id
1 'polypeptide(L)'
;MAKLYGIGAAVVILGALFKIQHWPAAGFFLITGLLTEAIIFFFSAFEPPHEDPDWSLVYPELATGERAEGDEFSREDNRSVTEQLDDMLESAKIEPELIASLGEGMRSLSDQARQMGEITGAASATNEYASSLKEASSRVGELSERYAQASESLVGLTSNV
;
A
#
# COMPACT_ATOMS: atom_id res chain seq x y z
N MET A 1 -5.97 0.76 -34.93
CA MET A 1 -5.24 1.97 -34.47
C MET A 1 -4.08 1.70 -33.51
N ALA A 2 -3.78 0.45 -33.11
CA ALA A 2 -2.76 0.15 -32.08
C ALA A 2 -1.37 0.80 -32.29
N LYS A 3 -0.92 0.92 -33.55
CA LYS A 3 0.37 1.56 -33.85
C LYS A 3 0.38 3.06 -33.56
N LEU A 4 -0.76 3.76 -33.70
CA LEU A 4 -0.88 5.20 -33.46
C LEU A 4 -0.72 5.51 -31.97
N TYR A 5 -1.41 4.76 -31.10
CA TYR A 5 -1.28 4.88 -29.64
C TYR A 5 0.16 4.58 -29.19
N GLY A 6 0.78 3.52 -29.72
CA GLY A 6 2.18 3.18 -29.39
C GLY A 6 3.19 4.24 -29.83
N ILE A 7 3.01 4.84 -31.01
CA ILE A 7 3.87 5.92 -31.51
C ILE A 7 3.67 7.19 -30.67
N GLY A 8 2.42 7.54 -30.33
CA GLY A 8 2.11 8.68 -29.47
C GLY A 8 2.74 8.56 -28.09
N ALA A 9 2.55 7.41 -27.44
CA ALA A 9 3.12 7.11 -26.13
C ALA A 9 4.66 7.22 -26.15
N ALA A 10 5.32 6.75 -27.21
CA ALA A 10 6.77 6.86 -27.34
C ALA A 10 7.25 8.33 -27.37
N VAL A 11 6.55 9.21 -28.09
CA VAL A 11 6.87 10.66 -28.15
C VAL A 11 6.70 11.31 -26.78
N VAL A 12 5.68 10.92 -26.01
CA VAL A 12 5.41 11.44 -24.67
C VAL A 12 6.46 10.99 -23.67
N ILE A 13 6.83 9.72 -23.70
CA ILE A 13 7.87 9.14 -22.85
C ILE A 13 9.21 9.85 -23.12
N LEU A 14 9.53 10.15 -24.38
CA LEU A 14 10.72 10.94 -24.72
C LEU A 14 10.64 12.37 -24.16
N GLY A 15 9.49 13.04 -24.26
CA GLY A 15 9.29 14.36 -23.65
C GLY A 15 9.45 14.36 -22.13
N ALA A 16 8.89 13.36 -21.45
CA ALA A 16 9.02 13.17 -20.01
C ALA A 16 10.47 12.86 -19.59
N LEU A 17 11.18 12.03 -20.36
CA LEU A 17 12.59 11.71 -20.14
C LEU A 17 13.46 12.96 -20.17
N PHE A 18 13.28 13.81 -21.19
CA PHE A 18 14.01 15.08 -21.29
C PHE A 18 13.74 16.00 -20.10
N LYS A 19 12.49 16.02 -19.60
CA LYS A 19 12.11 16.80 -18.43
C LYS A 19 12.79 16.31 -17.15
N ILE A 20 12.85 15.00 -16.92
CA ILE A 20 13.50 14.41 -15.75
C ILE A 20 15.02 14.60 -15.79
N GLN A 21 15.64 14.45 -16.96
CA GLN A 21 17.08 14.60 -17.13
C GLN A 21 17.56 16.07 -17.19
N HIS A 22 16.65 17.04 -17.15
CA HIS A 22 16.94 18.48 -17.22
C HIS A 22 17.76 18.88 -18.46
N TRP A 23 17.56 18.16 -19.56
CA TRP A 23 18.26 18.45 -20.82
C TRP A 23 17.77 19.78 -21.44
N PRO A 24 18.63 20.46 -22.22
CA PRO A 24 18.20 21.65 -22.95
C PRO A 24 17.02 21.28 -23.87
N ALA A 25 16.09 22.22 -24.06
CA ALA A 25 14.83 22.03 -24.78
C ALA A 25 13.82 21.05 -24.15
N ALA A 26 14.00 20.63 -22.88
CA ALA A 26 13.04 19.75 -22.19
C ALA A 26 11.58 20.24 -22.22
N GLY A 27 11.36 21.55 -22.08
CA GLY A 27 10.02 22.13 -22.18
C GLY A 27 9.39 21.94 -23.56
N PHE A 28 10.17 22.12 -24.62
CA PHE A 28 9.70 21.95 -26.00
C PHE A 28 9.29 20.49 -26.26
N PHE A 29 10.15 19.52 -25.94
CA PHE A 29 9.83 18.10 -26.14
C PHE A 29 8.65 17.62 -25.29
N LEU A 30 8.52 18.12 -24.06
CA LEU A 30 7.38 17.80 -23.21
C LEU A 30 6.06 18.35 -23.78
N ILE A 31 6.06 19.60 -24.24
CA ILE A 31 4.88 20.22 -24.86
C ILE A 31 4.48 19.46 -26.13
N THR A 32 5.43 19.09 -26.98
CA THR A 32 5.17 18.30 -28.20
C THR A 32 4.58 16.93 -27.88
N GLY A 33 5.11 16.24 -26.87
CA GLY A 33 4.57 14.95 -26.42
C GLY A 33 3.14 15.06 -25.91
N LEU A 34 2.88 16.02 -25.02
CA LEU A 34 1.54 16.25 -24.46
C LEU A 34 0.52 16.68 -25.53
N LEU A 35 0.93 17.49 -26.52
CA LEU A 35 0.08 17.82 -27.67
C LEU A 35 -0.27 16.60 -28.52
N THR A 36 0.69 15.69 -28.68
CA THR A 36 0.47 14.45 -29.43
C THR A 36 -0.57 13.57 -28.73
N GLU A 37 -0.50 13.42 -27.41
CA GLU A 37 -1.55 12.72 -26.62
C GLU A 37 -2.90 13.41 -26.71
N ALA A 38 -2.94 14.73 -26.60
CA ALA A 38 -4.20 15.46 -26.70
C ALA A 38 -4.94 15.19 -28.02
N ILE A 39 -4.20 15.10 -29.13
CA ILE A 39 -4.76 14.79 -30.46
C ILE A 39 -5.21 13.32 -30.52
N ILE A 40 -4.41 12.39 -30.01
CA ILE A 40 -4.74 10.96 -30.02
C ILE A 40 -5.99 10.68 -29.18
N PHE A 41 -6.07 11.23 -27.97
CA PHE A 41 -7.24 11.10 -27.11
C PHE A 41 -8.49 11.69 -27.73
N PHE A 42 -8.38 12.83 -28.43
CA PHE A 42 -9.52 13.42 -29.12
C PHE A 42 -10.10 12.47 -30.18
N PHE A 43 -9.26 11.82 -30.98
CA PHE A 43 -9.73 10.85 -31.97
C PHE A 43 -10.14 9.51 -31.36
N SER A 44 -9.54 9.12 -30.23
CA SER A 44 -9.90 7.91 -29.48
C SER A 44 -11.35 7.91 -29.01
N ALA A 45 -11.90 9.08 -28.66
CA ALA A 45 -13.31 9.23 -28.26
C ALA A 45 -14.32 8.83 -29.35
N PHE A 46 -13.90 8.75 -30.61
CA PHE A 46 -14.72 8.33 -31.74
C PHE A 46 -14.46 6.88 -32.17
N GLU A 47 -13.54 6.16 -31.52
CA GLU A 47 -13.28 4.75 -31.78
C GLU A 47 -14.33 3.90 -31.05
N PRO A 48 -14.92 2.88 -31.69
CA PRO A 48 -15.81 1.95 -31.00
C PRO A 48 -15.06 1.27 -29.83
N PRO A 49 -15.73 1.01 -28.70
CA PRO A 49 -15.11 0.35 -27.56
C PRO A 49 -14.48 -0.97 -28.00
N HIS A 50 -13.26 -1.23 -27.56
CA HIS A 50 -12.60 -2.50 -27.83
C HIS A 50 -13.43 -3.63 -27.22
N GLU A 51 -13.84 -4.60 -28.04
CA GLU A 51 -14.47 -5.82 -27.53
C GLU A 51 -13.42 -6.57 -26.72
N ASP A 52 -13.64 -6.65 -25.41
CA ASP A 52 -12.78 -7.44 -24.55
C ASP A 52 -12.88 -8.92 -24.97
N PRO A 53 -11.75 -9.65 -24.99
CA PRO A 53 -11.77 -11.09 -25.23
C PRO A 53 -12.73 -11.75 -24.25
N ASP A 54 -13.55 -12.68 -24.74
CA ASP A 54 -14.48 -13.39 -23.89
C ASP A 54 -13.73 -14.36 -22.96
N TRP A 55 -13.41 -13.86 -21.76
CA TRP A 55 -12.70 -14.60 -20.74
C TRP A 55 -13.50 -15.78 -20.19
N SER A 56 -14.81 -15.83 -20.44
CA SER A 56 -15.66 -16.97 -20.04
C SER A 56 -15.30 -18.25 -20.79
N LEU A 57 -14.71 -18.14 -22.00
CA LEU A 57 -14.20 -19.28 -22.77
C LEU A 57 -13.05 -20.01 -22.07
N VAL A 58 -12.28 -19.32 -21.22
CA VAL A 58 -11.12 -19.86 -20.51
C VAL A 58 -11.42 -20.05 -19.03
N TYR A 59 -12.24 -19.18 -18.45
CA TYR A 59 -12.66 -19.20 -17.05
C TYR A 59 -14.19 -19.16 -16.98
N PRO A 60 -14.86 -20.33 -17.10
CA PRO A 60 -16.32 -20.40 -17.11
C PRO A 60 -16.97 -19.87 -15.81
N GLU A 61 -16.21 -19.80 -14.73
CA GLU A 61 -16.59 -19.21 -13.44
C GLU A 61 -16.88 -17.70 -13.52
N LEU A 62 -16.38 -17.01 -14.55
CA LEU A 62 -16.61 -15.57 -14.80
C LEU A 62 -17.86 -15.29 -15.64
N ALA A 63 -18.57 -16.31 -16.12
CA ALA A 63 -19.76 -16.17 -16.96
C ALA A 63 -21.01 -15.63 -16.21
N THR A 64 -20.82 -14.98 -15.07
CA THR A 64 -21.90 -14.51 -14.21
C THR A 64 -22.29 -13.08 -14.57
N GLY A 65 -23.41 -12.94 -15.31
CA GLY A 65 -24.37 -11.89 -14.98
C GLY A 65 -24.63 -10.71 -15.92
N GLU A 66 -23.97 -10.54 -17.08
CA GLU A 66 -24.41 -9.44 -17.99
C GLU A 66 -24.20 -9.66 -19.50
N ARG A 67 -23.69 -10.81 -19.95
CA ARG A 67 -23.56 -11.05 -21.40
C ARG A 67 -23.52 -12.52 -21.82
N ALA A 68 -24.49 -13.30 -21.35
CA ALA A 68 -24.84 -14.58 -22.00
C ALA A 68 -25.82 -14.35 -23.16
N GLU A 69 -25.60 -13.34 -24.01
CA GLU A 69 -26.33 -13.19 -25.27
C GLU A 69 -25.52 -13.81 -26.40
N GLY A 70 -25.50 -15.14 -26.40
CA GLY A 70 -24.84 -15.95 -27.42
C GLY A 70 -25.32 -17.38 -27.33
N ASP A 71 -26.57 -17.59 -27.76
CA ASP A 71 -27.28 -18.86 -27.94
C ASP A 71 -27.31 -19.85 -26.76
N GLU A 72 -28.53 -20.28 -26.42
CA GLU A 72 -28.85 -21.36 -25.46
C GLU A 72 -28.61 -21.09 -23.96
N PHE A 73 -29.39 -20.20 -23.33
CA PHE A 73 -29.82 -20.47 -21.94
C PHE A 73 -31.15 -19.79 -21.57
N SER A 74 -32.20 -20.05 -22.36
CA SER A 74 -33.57 -19.90 -21.87
C SER A 74 -33.95 -21.14 -21.07
N ARG A 75 -33.43 -21.25 -19.84
CA ARG A 75 -34.11 -22.05 -18.80
C ARG A 75 -34.77 -21.07 -17.85
N GLU A 76 -36.09 -21.10 -17.89
CA GLU A 76 -36.98 -20.43 -16.95
C GLU A 76 -36.77 -21.06 -15.57
N ASP A 77 -35.74 -20.61 -14.87
CA ASP A 77 -35.33 -21.17 -13.58
C ASP A 77 -36.18 -20.53 -12.46
N ASN A 78 -37.29 -21.19 -12.14
CA ASN A 78 -38.23 -20.81 -11.07
C ASN A 78 -37.68 -21.10 -9.66
N ARG A 79 -36.36 -21.05 -9.47
CA ARG A 79 -35.71 -21.35 -8.19
C ARG A 79 -35.60 -20.11 -7.31
N SER A 80 -35.84 -20.29 -6.01
CA SER A 80 -35.76 -19.21 -5.04
C SER A 80 -34.36 -18.61 -5.02
N VAL A 81 -34.23 -17.29 -4.76
CA VAL A 81 -32.93 -16.61 -4.63
C VAL A 81 -32.04 -17.30 -3.58
N THR A 82 -32.64 -17.92 -2.55
CA THR A 82 -31.92 -18.71 -1.54
C THR A 82 -31.31 -19.99 -2.12
N GLU A 83 -32.02 -20.66 -3.02
CA GLU A 83 -31.59 -21.90 -3.66
C GLU A 83 -30.46 -21.64 -4.68
N GLN A 84 -30.52 -20.50 -5.37
CA GLN A 84 -29.43 -20.01 -6.22
C GLN A 84 -28.19 -19.64 -5.39
N LEU A 85 -28.37 -19.05 -4.20
CA LEU A 85 -27.26 -18.78 -3.28
C LEU A 85 -26.63 -20.06 -2.72
N ASP A 86 -27.44 -21.06 -2.35
CA ASP A 86 -26.94 -22.35 -1.87
C ASP A 86 -26.14 -23.07 -2.96
N ASP A 87 -26.60 -23.05 -4.21
CA ASP A 87 -25.85 -23.56 -5.38
C ASP A 87 -24.54 -22.78 -5.61
N MET A 88 -24.54 -21.46 -5.42
CA MET A 88 -23.34 -20.64 -5.53
C MET A 88 -22.31 -20.96 -4.43
N LEU A 89 -22.77 -21.22 -3.22
CA LEU A 89 -21.92 -21.60 -2.09
C LEU A 89 -21.36 -23.02 -2.27
N GLU A 90 -22.18 -23.94 -2.77
CA GLU A 90 -21.78 -25.32 -3.07
C GLU A 90 -20.80 -25.39 -4.27
N SER A 91 -21.08 -24.68 -5.36
CA SER A 91 -20.20 -24.61 -6.54
C SER A 91 -18.85 -23.96 -6.26
N ALA A 92 -18.82 -22.94 -5.40
CA ALA A 92 -17.59 -22.32 -4.91
C ALA A 92 -16.86 -23.16 -3.83
N LYS A 93 -17.42 -24.33 -3.46
CA LYS A 93 -16.93 -25.22 -2.38
C LYS A 93 -16.68 -24.47 -1.07
N ILE A 94 -17.52 -23.47 -0.77
CA ILE A 94 -17.42 -22.69 0.47
C ILE A 94 -18.03 -23.56 1.58
N GLU A 95 -17.23 -24.49 2.09
CA GLU A 95 -17.63 -25.36 3.19
C GLU A 95 -17.72 -24.55 4.50
N PRO A 96 -18.60 -24.94 5.44
CA PRO A 96 -18.66 -24.30 6.77
C PRO A 96 -17.31 -24.26 7.49
N GLU A 97 -16.42 -25.23 7.22
CA GLU A 97 -15.06 -25.30 7.74
C GLU A 97 -14.13 -24.22 7.15
N LEU A 98 -14.30 -23.85 5.87
CA LEU A 98 -13.59 -22.74 5.24
C LEU A 98 -14.01 -21.39 5.82
N ILE A 99 -15.31 -21.20 6.08
CA ILE A 99 -15.82 -19.99 6.76
C ILE A 99 -15.29 -19.91 8.19
N ALA A 100 -15.27 -21.03 8.91
CA ALA A 100 -14.74 -21.10 10.28
C ALA A 100 -13.23 -20.81 10.33
N SER A 101 -12.45 -21.41 9.43
CA SER A 101 -11.00 -21.19 9.36
C SER A 101 -10.63 -19.77 8.91
N LEU A 102 -11.41 -19.16 8.01
CA LEU A 102 -11.27 -17.76 7.65
C LEU A 102 -11.57 -16.84 8.85
N GLY A 103 -12.64 -17.14 9.60
CA GLY A 103 -13.01 -16.40 10.81
C GLY A 103 -11.93 -16.50 11.90
N GLU A 104 -11.36 -17.68 12.10
CA GLU A 104 -10.24 -17.91 13.01
C GLU A 104 -8.98 -17.16 12.55
N GLY A 105 -8.67 -17.20 11.25
CA GLY A 105 -7.55 -16.45 10.65
C GLY A 105 -7.68 -14.93 10.85
N MET A 106 -8.87 -14.37 10.64
CA MET A 106 -9.11 -12.94 10.87
C MET A 106 -9.03 -12.56 12.35
N ARG A 107 -9.50 -13.42 13.26
CA ARG A 107 -9.36 -13.20 14.71
C ARG A 107 -7.90 -13.23 15.14
N SER A 108 -7.15 -14.23 14.69
CA SER A 108 -5.71 -14.35 14.94
C SER A 108 -4.94 -13.13 14.45
N LEU A 109 -5.26 -12.65 13.23
CA LEU A 109 -4.67 -11.44 12.67
C LEU A 109 -5.00 -10.18 13.50
N SER A 110 -6.26 -10.05 13.95
CA SER A 110 -6.69 -8.95 14.82
C SER A 110 -5.94 -8.95 16.15
N ASP A 111 -5.74 -10.11 16.76
CA ASP A 111 -5.02 -10.23 18.03
C ASP A 111 -3.53 -9.94 17.86
N GLN A 112 -2.91 -10.41 16.77
CA GLN A 112 -1.52 -10.06 16.43
C GLN A 112 -1.36 -8.56 16.18
N ALA A 113 -2.29 -7.93 15.46
CA ALA A 113 -2.27 -6.49 15.23
C ALA A 113 -2.41 -5.68 16.55
N ARG A 114 -3.29 -6.12 17.47
CA ARG A 114 -3.41 -5.52 18.81
C ARG A 114 -2.11 -5.65 19.60
N GLN A 115 -1.51 -6.84 19.59
CA GLN A 115 -0.25 -7.10 20.30
C GLN A 115 0.92 -6.30 19.72
N MET A 116 0.96 -6.08 18.40
CA MET A 116 1.91 -5.16 17.77
C MET A 116 1.73 -3.70 18.25
N GLY A 117 0.48 -3.27 18.46
CA GLY A 117 0.19 -1.97 19.06
C GLY A 117 0.75 -1.84 20.48
N GLU A 118 0.60 -2.88 21.31
CA GLU A 118 1.13 -2.91 22.68
C GLU A 118 2.66 -2.96 22.72
N ILE A 119 3.31 -3.75 21.85
CA ILE A 119 4.78 -3.81 21.73
C ILE A 119 5.35 -2.45 21.35
N THR A 120 4.67 -1.72 20.46
CA THR A 120 5.07 -0.36 20.08
C THR A 120 5.04 0.59 21.28
N GLY A 121 4.04 0.45 22.15
CA GLY A 121 3.98 1.18 23.43
C GLY A 121 5.10 0.79 24.41
N ALA A 122 5.39 -0.51 24.54
CA ALA A 122 6.46 -1.01 25.42
C ALA A 122 7.87 -0.59 24.95
N ALA A 123 8.12 -0.56 23.64
CA ALA A 123 9.37 -0.06 23.07
C ALA A 123 9.57 1.44 23.37
N SER A 124 8.50 2.23 23.34
CA SER A 124 8.55 3.64 23.75
C SER A 124 8.91 3.81 25.22
N ALA A 125 8.26 3.06 26.13
CA ALA A 125 8.55 3.10 27.56
C ALA A 125 9.99 2.66 27.87
N THR A 126 10.53 1.70 27.11
CA THR A 126 11.93 1.25 27.25
C THR A 126 12.92 2.34 26.83
N ASN A 127 12.64 3.07 25.75
CA ASN A 127 13.46 4.21 25.33
C ASN A 127 13.45 5.34 26.37
N GLU A 128 12.28 5.64 26.95
CA GLU A 128 12.15 6.65 28.00
C GLU A 128 12.88 6.26 29.30
N TYR A 129 12.81 4.97 29.67
CA TYR A 129 13.57 4.41 30.79
C TYR A 129 15.09 4.48 30.54
N ALA A 130 15.55 4.09 29.35
CA ALA A 130 16.96 4.18 28.95
C ALA A 130 17.48 5.63 28.97
N SER A 131 16.66 6.58 28.50
CA SER A 131 16.98 8.02 28.56
C SER A 131 17.09 8.50 30.01
N SER A 132 16.15 8.14 30.86
CA SER A 132 16.14 8.52 32.29
C SER A 132 17.35 7.97 33.04
N LEU A 133 17.75 6.73 32.75
CA LEU A 133 18.97 6.10 33.28
C LEU A 133 20.25 6.83 32.85
N LYS A 134 20.32 7.23 31.57
CA LYS A 134 21.45 7.99 31.04
C LYS A 134 21.56 9.36 31.71
N GLU A 135 20.43 10.04 31.89
CA GLU A 135 20.40 11.34 32.58
C GLU A 135 20.77 11.21 34.06
N ALA A 136 20.25 10.20 34.75
CA ALA A 136 20.62 9.93 36.14
C ALA A 136 22.13 9.65 36.28
N SER A 137 22.70 8.86 35.37
CA SER A 137 24.15 8.59 35.35
C SER A 137 24.98 9.87 35.16
N SER A 138 24.52 10.76 34.28
CA SER A 138 25.15 12.07 34.06
C SER A 138 25.13 12.93 35.33
N ARG A 139 23.99 12.99 36.02
CA ARG A 139 23.84 13.78 37.27
C ARG A 139 24.69 13.21 38.40
N VAL A 140 24.82 11.88 38.49
CA VAL A 140 25.73 11.22 39.44
C VAL A 140 27.18 11.58 39.14
N GLY A 141 27.58 11.60 37.86
CA GLY A 141 28.89 12.09 37.44
C GLY A 141 29.14 13.53 37.87
N GLU A 142 28.18 14.43 37.62
CA GLU A 142 28.29 15.84 38.02
C GLU A 142 28.35 16.01 39.54
N LEU A 143 27.60 15.21 40.30
CA LEU A 143 27.65 15.21 41.75
C LEU A 143 29.04 14.78 42.26
N SER A 144 29.61 13.73 41.66
CA SER A 144 30.96 13.25 41.99
C SER A 144 32.02 14.33 41.73
N GLU A 145 31.92 15.04 40.59
CA GLU A 145 32.81 16.15 40.23
C GLU A 145 32.71 17.30 41.25
N ARG A 146 31.49 17.73 41.57
CA ARG A 146 31.24 18.79 42.56
C ARG A 146 31.74 18.41 43.95
N TYR A 147 31.60 17.13 44.33
CA TYR A 147 32.10 16.62 45.60
C TYR A 147 33.63 16.65 45.66
N ALA A 148 34.31 16.25 44.58
CA ALA A 148 35.76 16.33 44.46
C ALA A 148 36.25 17.79 44.57
N GLN A 149 35.61 18.72 43.85
CA GLN A 149 35.95 20.14 43.88
C GLN A 149 35.71 20.79 45.25
N ALA A 150 34.64 20.41 45.95
CA ALA A 150 34.37 20.87 47.30
C ALA A 150 35.41 20.34 48.30
N SER A 151 35.80 19.07 48.18
CA SER A 151 36.87 18.47 48.99
C SER A 151 38.21 19.19 48.78
N GLU A 152 38.58 19.44 47.52
CA GLU A 152 39.81 20.18 47.18
C GLU A 152 39.80 21.60 47.74
N SER A 153 38.67 22.30 47.65
CA SER A 153 38.51 23.64 48.24
C SER A 153 38.66 23.62 49.77
N LEU A 154 38.15 22.60 50.45
CA LEU A 154 38.31 22.44 51.91
C LEU A 154 39.77 22.18 52.29
N VAL A 155 40.50 21.36 51.52
CA VAL A 155 41.94 21.12 51.72
C VAL A 155 42.77 22.37 51.42
N GLY A 156 42.38 23.17 50.42
CA GLY A 156 43.01 24.46 50.11
C GLY A 156 42.81 25.52 51.20
N LEU A 157 41.70 25.43 51.96
CA LEU A 157 41.43 26.31 53.09
C LEU A 157 42.21 25.91 54.34
N THR A 158 42.40 24.61 54.59
CA THR A 158 43.18 24.13 55.75
C THR A 158 44.69 24.25 55.57
N SER A 159 45.17 24.45 54.34
CA SER A 159 46.60 24.66 54.03
C SER A 159 47.04 26.13 54.06
N ASN A 160 46.10 27.08 54.13
CA ASN A 160 46.36 28.53 54.20
C ASN A 160 46.14 29.15 55.59
N VAL A 161 46.05 28.33 56.64
CA VAL A 161 46.07 28.72 58.06
C VAL A 161 47.32 28.13 58.70
#